data_AF-A0A915CEF6-F1
#
_entry.id   AF-A0A915CEF6-F1
#
_cell.length_a   1.000
_cell.length_b   1.000
_cell.length_c   1.000
_cell.angle_alpha   90.00
_cell.angle_beta   90.00
_cell.angle_gamma   90.00
#
_symmetry.space_group_name_H-M   'P 1'
#
loop_
_entity.id
_entity.type
_entity.pdbx_description
1 polymer ?
#
loop_
_entity_poly.entity_id
_entity_poly.type
_entity_poly.pdbx_seq_one_letter_code
_entity_poly.pdbx_strand_id
1 'polypeptide(L)'
;YSYDHRGHLMRYLVMRSRPVIYDMHSVMHFSFQMDTIWCVASILSLLYLSESTTIAMDDNGTSPTYLIEGQAILPPTINAKPDWHTAARVLVNYGQHIAFVKRDGSFVVSGIPPGSYIVEVSHVNFVFEPVRVDITSKGKFRARRLNLLQ
;
A
#
# COMPACT_ATOMS: atom_id res chain seq x y z
N TYR A 1 7.53 -4.84 26.93
CA TYR A 1 6.23 -4.23 27.30
C TYR A 1 6.53 -3.00 28.14
N SER A 2 6.08 -1.82 27.74
CA SER A 2 6.33 -0.58 28.50
C SER A 2 5.01 -0.06 29.08
N TYR A 3 5.04 0.27 30.37
CA TYR A 3 3.91 0.73 31.16
C TYR A 3 4.18 2.17 31.62
N ASP A 4 3.12 2.98 31.73
CA ASP A 4 3.13 4.27 32.42
C ASP A 4 3.47 4.08 33.92
N HIS A 5 3.98 5.12 34.60
CA HIS A 5 4.13 5.24 36.05
C HIS A 5 2.81 4.99 36.85
N ARG A 6 1.66 4.92 36.16
CA ARG A 6 0.35 4.48 36.69
C ARG A 6 -0.08 3.06 36.29
N GLY A 7 0.78 2.27 35.64
CA GLY A 7 0.53 0.85 35.34
C GLY A 7 -0.48 0.58 34.22
N HIS A 8 -0.88 1.58 33.44
CA HIS A 8 -1.81 1.42 32.32
C HIS A 8 -1.08 1.11 30.99
N LEU A 9 -1.65 0.18 30.22
CA LEU A 9 -1.16 -0.22 28.90
C LEU A 9 -1.58 0.83 27.85
N MET A 10 -0.63 1.57 27.26
CA MET A 10 -0.93 2.60 26.25
C MET A 10 -1.40 1.96 24.92
N ARG A 11 -2.59 2.37 24.45
CA ARG A 11 -3.41 1.71 23.41
C ARG A 11 -3.67 2.59 22.18
N TYR A 12 -3.28 2.06 21.01
CA TYR A 12 -3.88 2.10 19.66
C TYR A 12 -4.11 3.41 18.88
N LEU A 13 -3.76 3.33 17.58
CA LEU A 13 -3.89 4.35 16.52
C LEU A 13 -5.32 4.38 15.93
N VAL A 14 -5.83 5.60 15.64
CA VAL A 14 -7.20 5.92 15.16
C VAL A 14 -7.15 6.34 13.68
N MET A 15 -8.12 5.91 12.84
CA MET A 15 -8.21 6.27 11.41
C MET A 15 -9.64 6.58 10.97
N ARG A 16 -9.81 7.60 10.11
CA ARG A 16 -11.10 8.04 9.52
C ARG A 16 -10.94 8.44 8.05
N SER A 17 -11.86 8.02 7.17
CA SER A 17 -11.75 8.09 5.70
C SER A 17 -12.58 9.19 5.02
N ARG A 18 -12.07 9.75 3.90
CA ARG A 18 -12.85 10.29 2.76
C ARG A 18 -12.11 10.05 1.42
N PRO A 19 -12.80 9.93 0.27
CA PRO A 19 -12.21 9.42 -0.99
C PRO A 19 -11.89 10.52 -2.02
N VAL A 20 -10.78 10.39 -2.77
CA VAL A 20 -10.57 10.94 -4.14
C VAL A 20 -9.54 10.03 -4.87
N ILE A 21 -9.77 9.84 -6.17
CA ILE A 21 -9.20 8.85 -7.10
C ILE A 21 -8.00 9.42 -7.89
N TYR A 22 -6.97 8.61 -8.19
CA TYR A 22 -6.02 8.80 -9.30
C TYR A 22 -5.52 7.44 -9.83
N ASP A 23 -5.22 7.33 -11.14
CA ASP A 23 -4.79 6.09 -11.82
C ASP A 23 -3.31 6.12 -12.26
N MET A 24 -2.78 4.90 -12.38
CA MET A 24 -1.43 4.39 -12.35
C MET A 24 -0.63 4.64 -13.64
N HIS A 25 0.60 5.15 -13.48
CA HIS A 25 1.65 5.03 -14.49
C HIS A 25 2.83 4.28 -13.84
N SER A 26 2.72 2.94 -13.85
CA SER A 26 3.88 2.07 -13.68
C SER A 26 4.27 1.55 -15.07
N VAL A 27 5.50 1.04 -15.18
CA VAL A 27 6.00 0.20 -16.27
C VAL A 27 6.58 0.96 -17.48
N MET A 28 7.62 1.76 -17.26
CA MET A 28 8.50 2.32 -18.33
C MET A 28 9.97 1.93 -18.06
N HIS A 29 10.28 0.64 -18.06
CA HIS A 29 11.70 0.22 -18.04
C HIS A 29 12.01 -1.05 -18.84
N PHE A 30 11.14 -1.43 -19.77
CA PHE A 30 11.35 -2.58 -20.68
C PHE A 30 11.68 -2.17 -22.13
N SER A 31 11.63 -0.87 -22.45
CA SER A 31 11.86 -0.33 -23.80
C SER A 31 13.31 0.06 -23.99
N PHE A 32 14.13 -0.76 -24.65
CA PHE A 32 15.23 -0.20 -25.45
C PHE A 32 15.78 -1.10 -26.58
N GLN A 33 15.21 -2.29 -26.84
CA GLN A 33 15.64 -3.14 -27.97
C GLN A 33 14.50 -3.68 -28.85
N MET A 34 13.24 -3.34 -28.54
CA MET A 34 12.04 -3.85 -29.21
C MET A 34 11.20 -2.75 -29.88
N ASP A 35 11.62 -1.48 -29.85
CA ASP A 35 10.69 -0.40 -30.14
C ASP A 35 10.36 -0.26 -31.63
N THR A 36 11.26 -0.58 -32.57
CA THR A 36 10.97 -0.31 -34.00
C THR A 36 10.08 -1.36 -34.66
N ILE A 37 10.28 -2.64 -34.37
CA ILE A 37 9.52 -3.75 -34.97
C ILE A 37 8.12 -3.84 -34.37
N TRP A 38 7.99 -3.60 -33.06
CA TRP A 38 6.69 -3.54 -32.39
C TRP A 38 5.93 -2.24 -32.73
N CYS A 39 6.61 -1.12 -33.00
CA CYS A 39 5.93 0.11 -33.45
C CYS A 39 5.21 -0.05 -34.79
N VAL A 40 5.84 -0.67 -35.80
CA VAL A 40 5.19 -0.84 -37.11
C VAL A 40 4.05 -1.84 -37.08
N ALA A 41 4.18 -2.93 -36.29
CA ALA A 41 3.09 -3.87 -36.06
C ALA A 41 1.94 -3.23 -35.26
N SER A 42 2.26 -2.33 -34.31
CA SER A 42 1.27 -1.58 -33.53
C SER A 42 0.54 -0.54 -34.38
N ILE A 43 1.23 0.20 -35.25
CA ILE A 43 0.58 1.19 -36.14
C ILE A 43 -0.34 0.50 -37.16
N LEU A 44 0.09 -0.64 -37.72
CA LEU A 44 -0.74 -1.43 -38.63
C LEU A 44 -1.94 -2.07 -37.89
N SER A 45 -1.75 -2.52 -36.66
CA SER A 45 -2.83 -3.02 -35.79
C SER A 45 -3.78 -1.91 -35.33
N LEU A 46 -3.32 -0.67 -35.14
CA LEU A 46 -4.14 0.49 -34.77
C LEU A 46 -4.97 1.00 -35.95
N LEU A 47 -4.43 0.91 -37.17
CA LEU A 47 -5.19 1.23 -38.40
C LEU A 47 -6.26 0.18 -38.72
N TYR A 48 -6.09 -1.06 -38.26
CA TYR A 48 -7.10 -2.11 -38.33
C TYR A 48 -8.14 -2.08 -37.19
N LEU A 49 -8.01 -1.14 -36.23
CA LEU A 49 -8.89 -1.04 -35.06
C LEU A 49 -9.72 0.26 -35.06
N SER A 50 -10.01 0.83 -36.23
CA SER A 50 -10.99 1.94 -36.32
C SER A 50 -12.42 1.44 -36.54
N GLU A 51 -12.78 0.31 -35.93
CA GLU A 51 -14.17 -0.11 -35.83
C GLU A 51 -14.53 -0.40 -34.38
N SER A 52 -15.30 0.56 -33.84
CA SER A 52 -16.17 0.46 -32.66
C SER A 52 -15.52 0.34 -31.29
N THR A 53 -15.79 1.31 -30.41
CA THR A 53 -16.68 1.11 -29.25
C THR A 53 -16.89 2.45 -28.55
N THR A 54 -18.14 2.90 -28.53
CA THR A 54 -18.60 3.92 -27.58
C THR A 54 -18.42 3.36 -26.18
N ILE A 55 -17.54 3.95 -25.36
CA ILE A 55 -17.46 3.61 -23.93
C ILE A 55 -18.72 4.18 -23.27
N ALA A 56 -19.76 3.35 -23.17
CA ALA A 56 -20.76 3.52 -22.14
C ALA A 56 -20.03 3.24 -20.81
N MET A 57 -19.76 4.29 -20.05
CA MET A 57 -19.36 4.13 -18.65
C MET A 57 -20.56 3.58 -17.90
N ASP A 58 -20.57 2.26 -17.76
CA ASP A 58 -21.39 1.54 -16.82
C ASP A 58 -20.84 1.81 -15.41
N ASP A 59 -21.30 2.88 -14.76
CA ASP A 59 -21.14 3.05 -13.31
C ASP A 59 -22.13 2.15 -12.60
N ASN A 60 -21.84 0.84 -12.61
CA ASN A 60 -22.59 -0.16 -11.87
C ASN A 60 -21.68 -1.31 -11.41
N GLY A 61 -20.84 -1.07 -10.39
CA GLY A 61 -20.22 -2.17 -9.64
C GLY A 61 -18.83 -1.99 -9.04
N THR A 62 -18.31 -0.79 -8.81
CA THR A 62 -16.99 -0.60 -8.18
C THR A 62 -16.97 -1.16 -6.76
N SER A 63 -16.24 -2.26 -6.53
CA SER A 63 -16.07 -2.83 -5.20
C SER A 63 -15.38 -1.82 -4.26
N PRO A 64 -15.86 -1.63 -3.02
CA PRO A 64 -15.34 -0.60 -2.13
C PRO A 64 -13.88 -0.86 -1.77
N THR A 65 -13.02 0.13 -2.02
CA THR A 65 -11.60 0.11 -1.60
C THR A 65 -11.39 0.94 -0.34
N TYR A 66 -10.36 0.60 0.42
CA TYR A 66 -10.10 1.09 1.75
C TYR A 66 -8.67 1.66 1.91
N LEU A 67 -8.49 2.38 3.01
CA LEU A 67 -7.23 3.00 3.42
C LEU A 67 -6.70 2.29 4.67
N ILE A 68 -5.42 1.94 4.65
CA ILE A 68 -4.68 1.51 5.83
C ILE A 68 -3.73 2.65 6.19
N GLU A 69 -3.99 3.35 7.27
CA GLU A 69 -3.01 4.29 7.83
C GLU A 69 -2.15 3.54 8.86
N GLY A 70 -1.11 4.18 9.37
CA GLY A 70 -0.23 3.56 10.34
C GLY A 70 0.85 4.53 10.81
N GLN A 71 1.55 4.14 11.86
CA GLN A 71 2.74 4.86 12.30
C GLN A 71 3.84 3.86 12.66
N ALA A 72 4.98 3.99 12.00
CA ALA A 72 6.20 3.27 12.28
C ALA A 72 7.01 4.07 13.31
N ILE A 73 7.25 3.46 14.47
CA ILE A 73 7.94 4.09 15.60
C ILE A 73 9.19 3.28 15.91
N LEU A 74 10.34 3.95 15.97
CA LEU A 74 11.58 3.35 16.44
C LEU A 74 11.71 3.54 17.96
N PRO A 75 12.16 2.51 18.70
CA PRO A 75 12.47 2.66 20.12
C PRO A 75 13.53 3.76 20.34
N PRO A 76 13.40 4.58 21.41
CA PRO A 76 14.33 5.68 21.69
C PRO A 76 15.76 5.21 21.99
N THR A 77 15.95 3.92 22.28
CA THR A 77 17.26 3.29 22.51
C THR A 77 18.10 3.16 21.24
N ILE A 78 17.48 3.24 20.05
CA ILE A 78 18.16 3.06 18.78
C ILE A 78 18.63 4.42 18.26
N ASN A 79 19.94 4.56 18.05
CA ASN A 79 20.52 5.76 17.42
C ASN A 79 20.31 5.73 15.90
N ALA A 80 19.09 6.05 15.47
CA ALA A 80 18.71 6.10 14.06
C ALA A 80 19.06 7.45 13.43
N LYS A 81 19.45 7.43 12.15
CA LYS A 81 19.62 8.65 11.36
C LYS A 81 18.27 9.39 11.26
N PRO A 82 18.24 10.73 11.34
CA PRO A 82 16.98 11.50 11.33
C PRO A 82 16.11 11.31 10.07
N ASP A 83 16.68 10.85 8.97
CA ASP A 83 16.02 10.61 7.68
C ASP A 83 15.72 9.12 7.42
N TRP A 84 15.76 8.25 8.43
CA TRP A 84 15.51 6.81 8.27
C TRP A 84 14.22 6.48 7.50
N HIS A 85 13.19 7.30 7.67
CA HIS A 85 11.90 7.17 6.98
C HIS A 85 12.02 7.19 5.44
N THR A 86 13.03 7.86 4.89
CA THR A 86 13.25 7.96 3.43
C THR A 86 13.63 6.62 2.80
N ALA A 87 14.34 5.77 3.54
CA ALA A 87 14.74 4.43 3.15
C ALA A 87 13.68 3.36 3.50
N ALA A 88 12.65 3.73 4.28
CA ALA A 88 11.59 2.82 4.66
C ALA A 88 10.51 2.70 3.56
N ARG A 89 9.98 1.50 3.39
CA ARG A 89 8.83 1.21 2.52
C ARG A 89 7.79 0.43 3.32
N VAL A 90 6.53 0.79 3.18
CA VAL A 90 5.42 0.01 3.74
C VAL A 90 4.95 -0.93 2.65
N LEU A 91 4.93 -2.22 2.93
CA LEU A 91 4.54 -3.28 2.02
C LEU A 91 3.25 -3.91 2.55
N VAL A 92 2.25 -4.01 1.70
CA VAL A 92 1.00 -4.73 2.00
C VAL A 92 0.93 -5.94 1.10
N ASN A 93 0.70 -7.10 1.74
CA ASN A 93 0.67 -8.42 1.11
C ASN A 93 1.88 -8.61 0.18
N TYR A 94 3.09 -8.54 0.76
CA TYR A 94 4.36 -8.73 0.06
C TYR A 94 4.62 -7.75 -1.10
N GLY A 95 4.06 -6.54 -1.01
CA GLY A 95 4.29 -5.47 -1.99
C GLY A 95 3.22 -5.39 -3.08
N GLN A 96 2.10 -6.10 -2.94
CA GLN A 96 0.91 -5.88 -3.78
C GLN A 96 0.45 -4.41 -3.70
N HIS A 97 0.59 -3.80 -2.52
CA HIS A 97 0.51 -2.36 -2.36
C HIS A 97 1.73 -1.84 -1.61
N ILE A 98 2.25 -0.69 -2.03
CA ILE A 98 3.45 -0.08 -1.47
C ILE A 98 3.14 1.35 -1.07
N ALA A 99 3.65 1.78 0.07
CA ALA A 99 3.63 3.18 0.48
C ALA A 99 4.96 3.62 1.12
N PHE A 100 5.05 4.92 1.39
CA PHE A 100 6.23 5.55 1.97
C PHE A 100 5.93 6.01 3.40
N VAL A 101 6.99 6.02 4.22
CA VAL A 101 6.93 6.53 5.59
C VAL A 101 7.28 8.02 5.56
N LYS A 102 6.46 8.84 6.20
CA LYS A 102 6.69 10.29 6.36
C LYS A 102 7.72 10.54 7.46
N ARG A 103 8.17 11.80 7.56
CA ARG A 103 9.17 12.23 8.55
C ARG A 103 8.78 11.96 10.00
N ASP A 104 7.50 12.02 10.31
CA ASP A 104 6.92 11.73 11.63
C ASP A 104 6.67 10.22 11.88
N GLY A 105 7.10 9.35 10.96
CA GLY A 105 6.87 7.92 11.02
C GLY A 105 5.49 7.49 10.53
N SER A 106 4.59 8.43 10.18
CA SER A 106 3.25 8.07 9.70
C SER A 106 3.29 7.55 8.26
N PHE A 107 2.34 6.69 7.93
CA PHE A 107 2.19 6.17 6.57
C PHE A 107 0.73 5.91 6.24
N VAL A 108 0.44 5.83 4.94
CA VAL A 108 -0.90 5.61 4.41
C VAL A 108 -0.79 4.76 3.15
N VAL A 109 -1.53 3.64 3.11
CA VAL A 109 -1.66 2.74 1.96
C VAL A 109 -3.10 2.76 1.47
N SER A 110 -3.32 3.17 0.22
CA SER A 110 -4.64 3.32 -0.40
C SER A 110 -4.95 2.20 -1.39
N GLY A 111 -6.22 2.09 -1.77
CA GLY A 111 -6.67 1.17 -2.82
C GLY A 111 -6.75 -0.29 -2.37
N ILE A 112 -6.95 -0.55 -1.08
CA ILE A 112 -6.97 -1.91 -0.54
C ILE A 112 -8.40 -2.48 -0.63
N PRO A 113 -8.67 -3.57 -1.38
CA PRO A 113 -9.98 -4.19 -1.38
C PRO A 113 -10.33 -4.85 -0.03
N PRO A 114 -11.57 -5.32 0.18
CA PRO A 114 -11.89 -6.15 1.33
C PRO A 114 -11.08 -7.45 1.28
N GLY A 115 -10.49 -7.82 2.41
CA GLY A 115 -9.61 -8.98 2.47
C GLY A 115 -8.80 -9.04 3.76
N SER A 116 -7.91 -10.03 3.83
CA SER A 116 -6.92 -10.17 4.89
C SER A 116 -5.55 -9.88 4.30
N TYR A 117 -4.88 -8.88 4.87
CA TYR A 117 -3.58 -8.41 4.40
C TYR A 117 -2.55 -8.52 5.51
N ILE A 118 -1.29 -8.67 5.13
CA ILE A 118 -0.15 -8.52 6.03
C ILE A 118 0.50 -7.19 5.67
N VAL A 119 0.69 -6.33 6.67
CA VAL A 119 1.33 -5.03 6.54
C VAL A 119 2.69 -5.10 7.20
N GLU A 120 3.71 -4.75 6.44
CA GLU A 120 5.11 -4.79 6.83
C GLU A 120 5.77 -3.45 6.55
N VAL A 121 6.74 -3.06 7.38
CA VAL A 121 7.61 -1.92 7.10
C VAL A 121 8.99 -2.48 6.81
N SER A 122 9.41 -2.37 5.55
CA SER A 122 10.72 -2.79 5.07
C SER A 122 11.71 -1.65 5.22
N HIS A 123 12.87 -1.96 5.81
CA HIS A 123 14.00 -1.05 5.94
C HIS A 123 15.28 -1.88 6.05
N VAL A 124 16.39 -1.42 5.47
CA VAL A 124 17.66 -2.19 5.43
C VAL A 124 18.24 -2.43 6.84
N ASN A 125 18.13 -1.43 7.71
CA ASN A 125 18.74 -1.46 9.05
C ASN A 125 17.76 -1.79 10.19
N PHE A 126 16.46 -1.86 9.93
CA PHE A 126 15.44 -2.00 10.97
C PHE A 126 14.41 -3.04 10.57
N VAL A 127 14.08 -3.93 11.51
CA VAL A 127 13.05 -4.95 11.32
C VAL A 127 11.82 -4.55 12.11
N PHE A 128 10.70 -4.44 11.41
CA PHE A 128 9.40 -4.18 12.01
C PHE A 128 8.58 -5.46 12.04
N GLU A 129 7.75 -5.59 13.06
CA GLU A 129 6.87 -6.74 13.17
C GLU A 129 5.69 -6.64 12.17
N PRO A 130 5.43 -7.69 11.37
CA PRO A 130 4.28 -7.73 10.47
C PRO A 130 2.96 -7.69 11.25
N VAL A 131 1.99 -6.95 10.71
CA VAL A 131 0.64 -6.83 11.26
C VAL A 131 -0.36 -7.38 10.27
N ARG A 132 -1.20 -8.32 10.72
CA ARG A 132 -2.33 -8.78 9.93
C ARG A 132 -3.49 -7.80 10.08
N VAL A 133 -3.99 -7.29 8.97
CA VAL A 133 -5.14 -6.40 8.90
C VAL A 133 -6.26 -7.09 8.12
N ASP A 134 -7.37 -7.35 8.79
CA ASP A 134 -8.60 -7.83 8.16
C ASP A 134 -9.54 -6.66 7.90
N ILE A 135 -10.01 -6.55 6.66
CA ILE A 135 -10.94 -5.53 6.19
C ILE A 135 -12.21 -6.24 5.71
N THR A 136 -13.34 -5.97 6.36
CA THR A 136 -14.62 -6.52 5.89
C THR A 136 -15.16 -5.69 4.72
N SER A 137 -16.02 -6.28 3.89
CA SER A 137 -16.75 -5.55 2.83
C SER A 137 -17.67 -4.44 3.37
N LYS A 138 -17.89 -4.41 4.69
CA LYS A 138 -18.64 -3.35 5.40
C LYS A 138 -17.74 -2.25 5.95
N GLY A 139 -16.43 -2.30 5.68
CA GLY A 139 -15.44 -1.33 6.15
C GLY A 139 -15.04 -1.47 7.62
N LYS A 140 -15.27 -2.63 8.24
CA LYS A 140 -14.76 -2.91 9.60
C LYS A 140 -13.33 -3.40 9.51
N PHE A 141 -12.43 -2.73 10.24
CA PHE A 141 -11.02 -3.10 10.33
C PHE A 141 -10.73 -3.90 11.61
N ARG A 142 -9.86 -4.88 11.50
CA ARG A 142 -9.29 -5.62 12.64
C ARG A 142 -7.81 -5.83 12.40
N ALA A 143 -6.97 -5.18 13.19
CA ALA A 143 -5.53 -5.44 13.19
C ALA A 143 -5.19 -6.46 14.29
N ARG A 144 -4.30 -7.41 13.99
CA ARG A 144 -3.74 -8.37 14.95
C ARG A 144 -2.26 -8.57 14.67
N ARG A 145 -1.50 -8.86 15.72
CA ARG A 145 -0.12 -9.36 15.59
C ARG A 145 -0.16 -10.70 14.84
N LEU A 146 0.75 -10.87 13.88
CA LEU A 146 0.86 -12.13 13.15
C LEU A 146 1.43 -13.20 14.11
N ASN A 147 0.68 -14.30 14.32
CA ASN A 147 1.17 -15.46 15.06
C ASN A 147 1.33 -16.61 14.05
N LEU A 148 2.57 -17.04 13.82
CA LEU A 148 2.93 -18.02 12.79
C LEU A 148 2.99 -19.47 13.33
N LEU A 149 2.69 -19.69 14.61
CA LEU A 149 2.77 -21.00 15.25
C LEU A 149 1.41 -21.37 15.82
N GLN A 150 0.89 -22.53 15.41
CA GLN A 150 -0.33 -23.14 15.92
C GLN A 150 -0.03 -24.59 16.28
#